data_AF-A0A5C3Q541-F1
#
_entry.id   AF-A0A5C3Q541-F1
#
_cell.length_a   1.000
_cell.length_b   1.000
_cell.length_c   1.000
_cell.angle_alpha   90.00
_cell.angle_beta   90.00
_cell.angle_gamma   90.00
#
_symmetry.space_group_name_H-M   'P 1'
#
loop_
_entity.id
_entity.type
_entity.pdbx_description
1 polymer ?
#
loop_
_entity_poly.entity_id
_entity_poly.type
_entity_poly.pdbx_seq_one_letter_code
_entity_poly.pdbx_strand_id
1 'polypeptide(L)' 'RFLEVIFDPTLSWKPQVQRAVEKGTKFVALSRRLTRPFGGLQGKRMRRLYRSVVVPKMMYASEVWLNPL' A
#
# COMPACT_ATOMS: atom_id res chain seq x y z
N ARG A 1 9.43 15.26 5.28
CA ARG A 1 9.09 13.91 4.76
C ARG A 1 10.39 13.18 4.50
N PHE A 2 10.63 12.06 5.16
CA PHE A 2 11.87 11.28 5.04
C PHE A 2 11.49 9.83 4.71
N LEU A 3 12.10 9.23 3.68
CA LEU A 3 11.77 7.86 3.22
C LEU A 3 10.25 7.64 2.95
N GLU A 4 9.58 8.63 2.37
CA GLU A 4 8.12 8.71 2.19
C GLU A 4 7.26 8.86 3.46
N VAL A 5 7.87 8.86 4.65
CA VAL A 5 7.18 9.00 5.93
C VAL A 5 6.93 10.47 6.24
N ILE A 6 5.68 10.79 6.58
CA ILE A 6 5.27 12.10 7.10
C ILE A 6 5.45 12.02 8.61
N PHE A 7 6.35 12.85 9.13
CA PHE A 7 6.52 13.07 10.56
C PHE A 7 5.73 14.32 10.89
N ASP A 8 4.61 14.13 11.59
CA ASP A 8 3.79 15.23 12.09
C ASP A 8 4.06 15.36 13.60
N PRO A 9 4.68 16.46 14.07
CA PRO A 9 4.92 16.67 15.50
C PRO A 9 3.62 16.82 16.30
N THR A 10 2.47 17.07 15.64
CA THR A 10 1.17 17.27 16.31
C THR A 10 0.35 15.99 16.48
N LEU A 11 0.92 14.80 16.22
CA LEU A 11 0.25 13.50 16.39
C LEU A 11 -1.09 13.42 15.62
N SER A 12 -1.25 14.25 14.57
CA SER A 12 -2.42 14.21 13.70
C SER A 12 -2.22 13.05 12.72
N TRP A 13 -3.04 12.01 12.86
CA TRP A 13 -2.97 10.79 12.04
C TRP A 13 -3.73 10.91 10.70
N LYS A 14 -4.44 12.03 10.47
CA LYS A 14 -5.28 12.22 9.28
C LYS A 14 -4.48 12.17 7.97
N PRO A 15 -3.34 12.88 7.83
CA PRO A 15 -2.53 12.81 6.60
C PRO A 15 -1.98 11.41 6.31
N GLN A 16 -1.63 10.66 7.34
CA GLN A 16 -1.07 9.32 7.29
C GLN A 16 -2.14 8.33 6.80
N VAL A 17 -3.36 8.42 7.35
CA VAL A 17 -4.51 7.60 6.91
C VAL A 17 -4.85 7.89 5.45
N GLN A 18 -4.98 9.16 5.07
CA GLN A 18 -5.28 9.52 3.68
C GLN A 18 -4.22 8.95 2.72
N ARG A 19 -2.95 9.07 3.08
CA ARG A 19 -1.83 8.56 2.29
C ARG A 19 -1.82 7.03 2.21
N ALA A 20 -2.20 6.34 3.28
CA ALA A 20 -2.36 4.88 3.27
C ALA A 20 -3.49 4.45 2.32
N VAL A 21 -4.62 5.18 2.32
CA VAL A 21 -5.73 4.95 1.39
C VAL A 21 -5.32 5.21 -0.06
N GLU A 22 -4.58 6.28 -0.34
CA GLU A 22 -4.03 6.57 -1.67
C GLU A 22 -3.08 5.47 -2.16
N LYS A 23 -2.19 4.96 -1.30
CA LYS A 23 -1.33 3.80 -1.62
C LYS A 23 -2.19 2.57 -1.92
N GLY A 24 -3.18 2.32 -1.06
CA GLY A 24 -4.17 1.26 -1.18
C GLY A 24 -4.83 1.21 -2.55
N THR A 25 -5.50 2.30 -2.89
CA THR A 25 -6.24 2.47 -4.14
C THR A 25 -5.35 2.35 -5.38
N LYS A 26 -4.15 2.94 -5.36
CA LYS A 26 -3.18 2.83 -6.46
C LYS A 26 -2.83 1.36 -6.76
N PHE A 27 -2.50 0.57 -5.75
CA PHE A 27 -2.15 -0.84 -5.96
C PHE A 27 -3.35 -1.70 -6.35
N VAL A 28 -4.56 -1.40 -5.87
CA VAL A 28 -5.79 -2.09 -6.34
C VAL A 28 -6.02 -1.81 -7.82
N ALA A 29 -5.87 -0.56 -8.27
CA ALA A 29 -5.99 -0.21 -9.68
C ALA A 29 -4.95 -0.93 -10.56
N LEU A 30 -3.69 -0.99 -10.11
CA LEU A 30 -2.62 -1.74 -10.80
C LEU A 30 -2.93 -3.25 -10.86
N SER A 31 -3.42 -3.82 -9.76
CA SER A 31 -3.80 -5.22 -9.67
C SER A 31 -4.92 -5.58 -10.64
N ARG A 32 -5.92 -4.71 -10.75
CA ARG A 32 -7.02 -4.83 -11.72
C ARG A 32 -6.49 -4.76 -13.15
N ARG A 33 -5.56 -3.86 -13.45
CA ARG A 33 -4.95 -3.75 -14.78
C ARG A 33 -4.13 -4.98 -15.17
N LEU A 34 -3.49 -5.64 -14.21
CA LEU A 34 -2.74 -6.88 -14.42
C LEU A 34 -3.66 -8.10 -14.61
N THR A 35 -4.80 -8.12 -13.93
CA THR A 35 -5.78 -9.21 -13.99
C THR A 35 -6.76 -8.99 -15.16
N ARG A 36 -6.26 -9.11 -16.39
CA ARG A 36 -7.10 -9.04 -17.60
C ARG A 36 -7.67 -10.41 -17.97
N PRO A 37 -8.91 -10.50 -18.49
CA PRO A 37 -9.49 -11.75 -18.96
C PRO A 37 -8.68 -12.42 -20.08
N PHE A 38 -8.09 -11.62 -20.98
CA PHE A 38 -7.22 -12.08 -22.07
C PHE A 38 -5.81 -11.52 -21.91
N GLY A 39 -4.80 -12.40 -21.99
CA GLY A 39 -3.39 -12.03 -21.86
C GLY A 39 -2.97 -11.48 -20.49
N GLY A 40 -3.85 -11.57 -19.50
CA GLY A 40 -3.61 -11.09 -18.14
C GLY A 40 -3.05 -12.16 -17.20
N LEU A 41 -2.69 -11.70 -15.99
CA LEU A 41 -2.21 -12.56 -14.93
C LEU A 41 -3.37 -13.35 -14.32
N GLN A 42 -3.28 -14.69 -14.30
CA GLN A 42 -4.27 -15.55 -13.65
C GLN A 42 -4.45 -15.16 -12.16
N GLY A 43 -5.68 -15.24 -11.65
CA GLY A 43 -6.01 -14.82 -10.28
C GLY A 43 -5.13 -15.45 -9.19
N LYS A 44 -4.70 -16.72 -9.36
CA LYS A 44 -3.78 -17.41 -8.43
C LYS A 44 -2.39 -16.74 -8.37
N ARG A 45 -1.86 -16.32 -9.52
CA ARG A 45 -0.57 -15.61 -9.63
C ARG A 45 -0.69 -14.17 -9.14
N MET A 46 -1.80 -13.50 -9.44
CA MET A 46 -2.09 -12.17 -8.90
C MET A 46 -2.18 -12.18 -7.37
N ARG A 47 -2.84 -13.19 -6.79
CA ARG A 47 -2.92 -13.36 -5.33
C ARG A 47 -1.53 -13.54 -4.70
N ARG A 48 -0.64 -14.29 -5.37
CA ARG A 48 0.75 -14.46 -4.93
C ARG A 48 1.50 -13.11 -4.96
N LEU A 49 1.41 -12.38 -6.08
CA LEU A 49 2.04 -11.07 -6.24
C LEU A 49 1.51 -10.05 -5.22
N TYR A 50 0.20 -10.07 -4.96
CA TYR A 50 -0.43 -9.21 -3.97
C TYR A 50 0.17 -9.45 -2.57
N ARG A 51 0.27 -10.72 -2.14
CA ARG A 51 0.85 -11.07 -0.84
C ARG A 51 2.35 -10.77 -0.74
N SER A 52 3.11 -11.03 -1.79
CA SER A 52 4.58 -10.91 -1.74
C SER A 52 5.10 -9.49 -1.97
N VAL A 53 4.35 -8.64 -2.68
CA VAL A 53 4.81 -7.29 -3.06
C VAL A 53 3.88 -6.20 -2.55
N VAL A 54 2.57 -6.35 -2.81
CA VAL A 54 1.61 -5.27 -2.52
C VAL A 54 1.44 -5.10 -1.01
N VAL A 55 1.27 -6.19 -0.26
CA VAL A 55 1.10 -6.14 1.20
C VAL A 55 2.32 -5.50 1.89
N PRO A 56 3.57 -5.95 1.66
CA PRO A 56 4.74 -5.29 2.27
C PRO A 56 4.89 -3.82 1.87
N LYS A 57 4.62 -3.46 0.61
CA LYS A 57 4.71 -2.05 0.16
C LYS A 57 3.61 -1.16 0.73
N MET A 58 2.43 -1.71 1.00
CA MET A 58 1.34 -1.00 1.67
C MET A 58 1.62 -0.81 3.17
N MET A 59 2.16 -1.83 3.82
CA MET A 59 2.54 -1.79 5.25
C MET A 59 3.84 -1.04 5.50
N TYR A 60 4.62 -0.73 4.46
CA TYR A 60 5.81 0.09 4.63
C TYR A 60 5.48 1.43 5.27
N ALA A 61 6.18 1.74 6.36
CA ALA A 61 5.99 2.89 7.26
C ALA A 61 4.75 2.86 8.17
N SER A 62 3.90 1.83 8.12
CA SER A 62 2.79 1.71 9.09
C SER A 62 3.28 1.42 10.51
N GLU A 63 4.38 0.66 10.66
CA GLU A 63 4.97 0.35 11.97
C GLU A 63 5.42 1.60 12.73
N VAL A 64 5.93 2.60 12.02
CA VAL A 64 6.39 3.89 12.59
C VAL A 64 5.24 4.68 13.24
N TRP A 65 4.01 4.43 12.80
CA TRP A 65 2.81 5.15 13.26
C TRP A 65 1.94 4.31 14.20
N LEU A 66 1.89 2.99 14.00
CA LEU A 66 1.10 2.08 14.82
C LEU A 66 1.74 1.85 16.20
N ASN A 67 3.06 1.94 16.29
CA ASN A 67 3.79 1.80 17.54
C ASN A 67 4.90 2.86 17.61
N PRO A 68 4.55 4.13 17.89
CA PRO A 68 5.55 5.17 18.08
C PRO A 68 6.38 4.80 19.32
N LEU A 69 7.67 4.47 19.11
CA LEU A 69 8.66 4.27 20.17
C LEU A 69 8.96 5.59 20.88
#